data_AF-A0A926KJH2-F1
#
_entry.id   AF-A0A926KJH2-F1
#
_cell.length_a   1.000
_cell.length_b   1.000
_cell.length_c   1.000
_cell.angle_alpha   90.00
_cell.angle_beta   90.00
_cell.angle_gamma   90.00
#
_symmetry.space_group_name_H-M   'P 1'
#
loop_
_entity.id
_entity.type
_entity.pdbx_description
1 polymer ?
#
loop_
_entity_poly.entity_id
_entity_poly.type
_entity_poly.pdbx_seq_one_letter_code
_entity_poly.pdbx_strand_id
1 'polypeptide(L)'
;MVTKLLETPAEQAVEHARAHVASLSTEELLALSRAAMTEVAERTRETASTARDPRGEYEQLITGAQAVLNSAQALRSTAIARYSAVDDHPDQPGEPTQRPLGHESEFADSDIAPMLRITSRTASWITRDACNAVVVAPRLLRLAGTGAVSMYLVDKITEMLEHTTPDIRARIEQRLLDARIEEATTVRALGWVRRWLTTLDPDALSERATKERKNGSTCAGGAVTCPA
;
A
#
# COMPACT_ATOMS: atom_id res chain seq x y z
N MET A 1 -16.19 -43.49 0.72
CA MET A 1 -15.24 -43.05 1.77
C MET A 1 -13.83 -43.09 1.19
N VAL A 2 -13.56 -42.25 0.18
CA VAL A 2 -12.24 -42.10 -0.45
C VAL A 2 -12.19 -40.69 -1.04
N THR A 3 -11.75 -39.71 -0.25
CA THR A 3 -11.49 -38.35 -0.73
C THR A 3 -10.50 -37.68 0.22
N LYS A 4 -9.23 -38.09 0.15
CA LYS A 4 -8.07 -37.40 0.72
C LYS A 4 -6.83 -38.13 0.22
N LEU A 5 -6.30 -37.73 -0.94
CA LEU A 5 -4.95 -38.11 -1.39
C LEU A 5 -4.47 -37.37 -2.65
N LEU A 6 -4.95 -36.15 -2.88
CA LEU A 6 -4.41 -35.25 -3.90
C LEU A 6 -4.31 -33.83 -3.32
N GLU A 7 -3.65 -33.70 -2.16
CA GLU A 7 -3.05 -32.41 -1.80
C GLU A 7 -1.79 -32.28 -2.66
N THR A 8 -1.73 -31.23 -3.46
CA THR A 8 -0.88 -31.11 -4.65
C THR A 8 0.60 -30.90 -4.25
N PRO A 9 1.60 -31.41 -5.00
CA PRO A 9 3.03 -31.19 -4.70
C PRO A 9 3.41 -29.70 -4.58
N ALA A 10 2.66 -28.82 -5.25
CA ALA A 10 2.84 -27.37 -5.17
C ALA A 10 2.40 -26.79 -3.82
N GLU A 11 1.31 -27.27 -3.22
CA GLU A 11 0.83 -26.81 -1.92
C GLU A 11 1.81 -27.24 -0.81
N GLN A 12 2.34 -28.46 -0.91
CA GLN A 12 3.39 -28.95 -0.01
C GLN A 12 4.69 -28.17 -0.17
N ALA A 13 5.08 -27.81 -1.40
CA ALA A 13 6.26 -26.97 -1.65
C ALA A 13 6.09 -25.54 -1.11
N VAL A 14 4.90 -24.95 -1.26
CA VAL A 14 4.58 -23.62 -0.70
C VAL A 14 4.56 -23.65 0.82
N GLU A 15 4.01 -24.69 1.44
CA GLU A 15 3.97 -24.82 2.90
C GLU A 15 5.37 -25.07 3.48
N HIS A 16 6.19 -25.89 2.81
CA HIS A 16 7.59 -26.06 3.16
C HIS A 16 8.39 -24.75 3.02
N ALA A 17 8.16 -24.00 1.94
CA ALA A 17 8.76 -22.67 1.76
C ALA A 17 8.31 -21.69 2.86
N ARG A 18 7.04 -21.71 3.26
CA ARG A 18 6.53 -20.90 4.38
C ARG A 18 7.17 -21.26 5.70
N ALA A 19 7.27 -22.55 6.03
CA ALA A 19 7.91 -23.02 7.25
C ALA A 19 9.39 -22.61 7.30
N HIS A 20 10.09 -22.70 6.16
CA HIS A 20 11.47 -22.24 6.05
C HIS A 20 11.57 -20.71 6.22
N VAL A 21 10.74 -19.94 5.51
CA VAL A 21 10.65 -18.47 5.62
C VAL A 21 10.36 -18.02 7.05
N ALA A 22 9.52 -18.73 7.80
CA ALA A 22 9.19 -18.41 9.18
C ALA A 22 10.37 -18.55 10.15
N SER A 23 11.40 -19.31 9.79
CA SER A 23 12.61 -19.49 10.60
C SER A 23 13.72 -18.48 10.31
N LEU A 24 13.59 -17.69 9.24
CA LEU A 24 14.60 -16.72 8.81
C LEU A 24 14.42 -15.37 9.51
N SER A 25 15.52 -14.69 9.80
CA SER A 25 15.54 -13.31 10.25
C SER A 25 15.08 -12.35 9.14
N THR A 26 14.66 -11.14 9.51
CA THR A 26 14.29 -10.09 8.53
C THR A 26 15.42 -9.79 7.55
N GLU A 27 16.67 -9.80 7.99
CA GLU A 27 17.83 -9.56 7.14
C GLU A 27 17.99 -10.67 6.08
N GLU A 28 17.89 -11.92 6.50
CA GLU A 28 17.96 -13.09 5.60
C GLU A 28 16.81 -13.09 4.59
N LEU A 29 15.59 -12.72 5.02
CA LEU A 29 14.44 -12.61 4.13
C LEU A 29 14.63 -11.52 3.07
N LEU A 30 15.16 -10.36 3.47
CA LEU A 30 15.47 -9.29 2.52
C LEU A 30 16.60 -9.67 1.57
N ALA A 31 17.61 -10.41 2.04
CA ALA A 31 18.68 -10.93 1.19
C ALA A 31 18.15 -11.93 0.16
N LEU A 32 17.32 -12.88 0.59
CA LEU A 32 16.67 -13.86 -0.28
C LEU A 32 15.77 -13.18 -1.32
N SER A 33 14.98 -12.18 -0.90
CA SER A 33 14.14 -11.39 -1.82
C SER A 33 14.98 -10.68 -2.88
N ARG A 34 16.11 -10.06 -2.51
CA ARG A 34 17.02 -9.43 -3.48
C ARG A 34 17.60 -10.45 -4.47
N ALA A 35 18.08 -11.58 -3.96
CA ALA A 35 18.64 -12.64 -4.80
C ALA A 35 17.61 -13.19 -5.81
N ALA A 36 16.38 -13.43 -5.35
CA ALA A 36 15.29 -13.87 -6.22
C ALA A 36 14.97 -12.83 -7.33
N MET A 37 14.96 -11.53 -7.00
CA MET A 37 14.73 -10.48 -7.99
C MET A 37 15.86 -10.39 -9.03
N THR A 38 17.12 -10.58 -8.62
CA THR A 38 18.25 -10.66 -9.55
C THR A 38 18.10 -11.85 -10.50
N GLU A 39 17.76 -13.02 -9.97
CA GLU A 39 17.53 -14.23 -10.77
C GLU A 39 16.39 -14.04 -11.80
N VAL A 40 15.27 -13.42 -11.39
CA VAL A 40 14.16 -13.10 -12.31
C VAL A 40 14.62 -12.15 -13.43
N ALA A 41 15.44 -11.16 -13.11
CA ALA A 41 15.97 -10.22 -14.09
C ALA A 41 16.90 -10.91 -15.10
N GLU A 42 17.79 -11.79 -14.65
CA GLU A 42 18.67 -12.55 -15.55
C GLU A 42 17.87 -13.49 -16.44
N ARG A 43 16.92 -14.26 -15.89
CA ARG A 43 16.03 -15.13 -16.68
C ARG A 43 15.23 -14.36 -17.72
N THR A 44 14.73 -13.18 -17.36
CA THR A 44 13.99 -12.32 -18.30
C THR A 44 14.83 -11.93 -19.52
N ARG A 45 16.14 -11.71 -19.34
CA ARG A 45 17.06 -11.40 -20.46
C ARG A 45 17.26 -12.60 -21.37
N GLU A 46 17.35 -13.80 -20.81
CA GLU A 46 17.57 -15.05 -21.56
C GLU A 46 16.33 -15.49 -22.34
N THR A 47 15.16 -15.41 -21.70
CA THR A 47 13.86 -15.82 -22.25
C THR A 47 13.47 -15.03 -23.50
N ALA A 48 13.85 -13.75 -23.58
CA ALA A 48 13.61 -12.89 -24.74
C ALA A 48 14.15 -13.44 -26.08
N SER A 49 15.09 -14.39 -26.04
CA SER A 49 15.76 -14.94 -27.23
C SER A 49 15.19 -16.27 -27.75
N THR A 50 14.36 -16.98 -26.97
CA THR A 50 13.94 -18.37 -27.28
C THR A 50 12.45 -18.66 -27.14
N ALA A 51 11.66 -17.68 -26.67
CA ALA A 51 10.24 -17.81 -26.40
C ALA A 51 9.39 -18.08 -27.65
N ARG A 52 8.48 -19.06 -27.54
CA ARG A 52 7.48 -19.37 -28.59
C ARG A 52 6.31 -18.38 -28.60
N ASP A 53 6.00 -17.80 -27.44
CA ASP A 53 5.05 -16.70 -27.24
C ASP A 53 5.67 -15.65 -26.29
N PRO A 54 6.49 -14.73 -26.82
CA PRO A 54 7.15 -13.72 -26.00
C PRO A 54 6.15 -12.77 -25.33
N ARG A 55 4.95 -12.56 -25.91
CA ARG A 55 3.97 -11.62 -25.34
C ARG A 55 3.35 -12.18 -24.06
N GLY A 56 2.90 -13.43 -24.07
CA GLY A 56 2.35 -14.07 -22.87
C GLY A 56 3.35 -14.13 -21.72
N GLU A 57 4.62 -14.36 -22.01
CA GLU A 57 5.69 -14.36 -21.00
C GLU A 57 5.96 -12.95 -20.45
N TYR A 58 5.99 -11.91 -21.29
CA TYR A 58 6.10 -10.53 -20.81
C TYR A 58 4.89 -10.09 -19.99
N GLU A 59 3.67 -10.52 -20.33
CA GLU A 59 2.48 -10.24 -19.53
C GLU A 59 2.57 -10.85 -18.13
N GLN A 60 3.07 -12.09 -18.02
CA GLN A 60 3.33 -12.74 -16.73
C GLN A 60 4.41 -12.01 -15.94
N LEU A 61 5.48 -11.57 -16.59
CA LEU A 61 6.54 -10.80 -15.93
C LEU A 61 6.04 -9.43 -15.44
N ILE A 62 5.26 -8.71 -16.25
CA ILE A 62 4.68 -7.42 -15.87
C ILE A 62 3.76 -7.58 -14.66
N THR A 63 2.84 -8.55 -14.71
CA THR A 63 1.89 -8.79 -13.61
C THR A 63 2.58 -9.30 -12.35
N GLY A 64 3.54 -10.21 -12.47
CA GLY A 64 4.35 -10.71 -11.35
C GLY A 64 5.21 -9.62 -10.70
N ALA A 65 5.91 -8.80 -11.51
CA ALA A 65 6.72 -7.68 -11.01
C ALA A 65 5.85 -6.64 -10.31
N GLN A 66 4.64 -6.37 -10.83
CA GLN A 66 3.69 -5.47 -10.17
C GLN A 66 3.24 -6.01 -8.81
N ALA A 67 2.97 -7.32 -8.68
CA ALA A 67 2.61 -7.93 -7.41
C ALA A 67 3.74 -7.81 -6.36
N VAL A 68 5.00 -8.00 -6.79
CA VAL A 68 6.18 -7.79 -5.93
C VAL A 68 6.28 -6.32 -5.51
N LEU A 69 6.12 -5.39 -6.45
CA LEU A 69 6.17 -3.95 -6.17
C LEU A 69 5.10 -3.55 -5.15
N ASN A 70 3.86 -4.02 -5.33
CA ASN A 70 2.76 -3.77 -4.39
C ASN A 70 3.10 -4.27 -2.98
N SER A 71 3.63 -5.50 -2.89
CA SER A 71 4.01 -6.12 -1.61
C SER A 71 5.11 -5.33 -0.90
N ALA A 72 6.15 -4.93 -1.65
CA ALA A 72 7.26 -4.15 -1.12
C ALA A 72 6.82 -2.76 -0.66
N GLN A 73 5.92 -2.10 -1.40
CA GLN A 73 5.35 -0.81 -1.02
C GLN A 73 4.49 -0.93 0.25
N ALA A 74 3.64 -1.96 0.36
CA ALA A 74 2.83 -2.19 1.56
C ALA A 74 3.69 -2.48 2.80
N LEU A 75 4.75 -3.28 2.66
CA LEU A 75 5.74 -3.53 3.71
C LEU A 75 6.42 -2.23 4.14
N ARG A 76 6.88 -1.43 3.17
CA ARG A 76 7.51 -0.13 3.43
C ARG A 76 6.56 0.82 4.16
N SER A 77 5.31 0.94 3.72
CA SER A 77 4.32 1.78 4.41
C SER A 77 4.08 1.31 5.84
N THR A 78 3.99 0.00 6.07
CA THR A 78 3.86 -0.55 7.43
C THR A 78 5.08 -0.23 8.30
N ALA A 79 6.29 -0.33 7.74
CA ALA A 79 7.53 -0.02 8.45
C ALA A 79 7.65 1.47 8.77
N ILE A 80 7.32 2.35 7.82
CA ILE A 80 7.30 3.80 8.01
C ILE A 80 6.30 4.18 9.10
N ALA A 81 5.06 3.69 9.03
CA ALA A 81 4.06 4.02 10.03
C ALA A 81 4.42 3.52 11.44
N ARG A 82 5.14 2.37 11.53
CA ARG A 82 5.69 1.89 12.81
C ARG A 82 6.84 2.75 13.30
N TYR A 83 7.74 3.16 12.41
CA TYR A 83 8.85 4.06 12.73
C TYR A 83 8.31 5.40 13.25
N SER A 84 7.34 5.98 12.55
CA SER A 84 6.68 7.25 12.92
C SER A 84 5.90 7.18 14.22
N ALA A 85 5.55 5.98 14.69
CA ALA A 85 4.90 5.76 15.97
C ALA A 85 5.91 5.58 17.13
N VAL A 86 7.21 5.79 16.92
CA VAL A 86 8.22 5.78 17.99
C VAL A 86 8.62 7.22 18.30
N ASP A 87 8.47 7.61 19.57
CA ASP A 87 8.93 8.89 20.11
C ASP A 87 10.08 8.68 21.09
N ASP A 88 10.77 9.76 21.45
CA ASP A 88 11.61 9.80 22.64
C ASP A 88 10.75 9.79 23.92
N HIS A 89 11.19 9.03 24.94
CA HIS A 89 10.50 8.99 26.23
C HIS A 89 10.54 10.36 26.90
N PRO A 90 9.38 10.93 27.31
CA PRO A 90 9.30 12.31 27.80
C PRO A 90 10.16 12.56 29.05
N ASP A 91 10.30 11.53 29.91
CA ASP A 91 11.05 11.62 31.16
C ASP A 91 12.45 10.96 31.10
N GLN A 92 12.80 10.30 29.98
CA GLN A 92 14.04 9.53 29.85
C GLN A 92 14.65 9.71 28.44
N PRO A 93 15.43 10.78 28.22
CA PRO A 93 16.02 11.05 26.92
C PRO A 93 16.83 9.85 26.40
N GLY A 94 16.52 9.41 25.17
CA GLY A 94 17.19 8.28 24.52
C GLY A 94 16.50 6.92 24.72
N GLU A 95 15.45 6.83 25.55
CA GLU A 95 14.61 5.63 25.59
C GLU A 95 13.44 5.76 24.59
N PRO A 96 13.24 4.80 23.66
CA PRO A 96 12.14 4.87 22.70
C PRO A 96 10.80 4.51 23.36
N THR A 97 9.78 5.32 23.10
CA THR A 97 8.38 5.09 23.52
C THR A 97 7.52 4.76 22.31
N GLN A 98 6.84 3.61 22.35
CA GLN A 98 5.89 3.23 21.30
C GLN A 98 4.53 3.92 21.52
N ARG A 99 4.07 4.63 20.50
CA ARG A 99 2.74 5.24 20.37
C ARG A 99 1.80 4.35 19.54
N PRO A 100 0.47 4.58 19.60
CA PRO A 100 -0.47 3.93 18.68
C PRO A 100 -0.16 4.25 17.21
N LEU A 101 -0.44 3.29 16.31
CA LEU A 101 -0.33 3.51 14.88
C LEU A 101 -1.23 4.66 14.43
N GLY A 102 -0.72 5.49 13.52
CA GLY A 102 -1.36 6.76 13.12
C GLY A 102 -0.79 7.98 13.84
N HIS A 103 0.01 7.79 14.89
CA HIS A 103 0.86 8.84 15.42
C HIS A 103 1.98 9.16 14.42
N GLU A 104 2.22 10.46 14.18
CA GLU A 104 3.33 10.96 13.38
C GLU A 104 4.28 11.72 14.30
N SER A 105 5.40 11.09 14.67
CA SER A 105 6.46 11.74 15.45
C SER A 105 7.03 12.95 14.70
N GLU A 106 7.34 14.02 15.45
CA GLU A 106 7.69 15.35 14.93
C GLU A 106 8.83 15.34 13.90
N PHE A 107 9.80 14.42 14.05
CA PHE A 107 10.99 14.33 13.18
C PHE A 107 11.01 13.12 12.26
N ALA A 108 9.94 12.31 12.24
CA ALA A 108 9.95 11.06 11.50
C ALA A 108 10.21 11.27 9.99
N ASP A 109 9.65 12.32 9.39
CA ASP A 109 9.87 12.63 7.97
C ASP A 109 11.31 13.10 7.69
N SER A 110 11.91 13.84 8.61
CA SER A 110 13.26 14.35 8.56
C SER A 110 14.30 13.23 8.65
N ASP A 111 14.01 12.20 9.43
CA ASP A 111 14.82 10.98 9.52
C ASP A 111 14.65 10.08 8.30
N ILE A 112 13.42 9.91 7.81
CA ILE A 112 13.10 9.03 6.68
C ILE A 112 13.65 9.59 5.36
N ALA A 113 13.66 10.92 5.18
CA ALA A 113 14.14 11.56 3.96
C ALA A 113 15.56 11.11 3.53
N PRO A 114 16.59 11.18 4.39
CA PRO A 114 17.94 10.71 4.06
C PRO A 114 18.00 9.18 3.88
N MET A 115 17.26 8.39 4.68
CA MET A 115 17.23 6.92 4.54
C MET A 115 16.79 6.49 3.13
N LEU A 116 15.84 7.23 2.56
CA LEU A 116 15.24 6.92 1.26
C LEU A 116 15.79 7.77 0.12
N ARG A 117 16.73 8.68 0.39
CA ARG A 117 17.33 9.63 -0.57
C ARG A 117 16.29 10.46 -1.32
N ILE A 118 15.31 10.97 -0.59
CA ILE A 118 14.22 11.81 -1.11
C ILE A 118 14.23 13.18 -0.42
N THR A 119 13.44 14.11 -0.97
CA THR A 119 13.25 15.43 -0.34
C THR A 119 12.39 15.30 0.93
N SER A 120 12.57 16.23 1.87
CA SER A 120 11.74 16.31 3.09
C SER A 120 10.26 16.37 2.76
N ARG A 121 9.86 17.22 1.80
CA ARG A 121 8.47 17.29 1.33
C ARG A 121 7.93 15.92 0.92
N THR A 122 8.66 15.19 0.09
CA THR A 122 8.25 13.86 -0.36
C THR A 122 8.19 12.86 0.80
N ALA A 123 9.11 12.96 1.76
CA ALA A 123 9.07 12.14 2.97
C ALA A 123 7.82 12.45 3.81
N SER A 124 7.46 13.71 4.03
CA SER A 124 6.25 14.08 4.77
C SER A 124 4.98 13.50 4.13
N TRP A 125 4.87 13.55 2.79
CA TRP A 125 3.74 12.94 2.07
C TRP A 125 3.69 11.43 2.28
N ILE A 126 4.82 10.74 2.10
CA ILE A 126 4.90 9.28 2.23
C ILE A 126 4.63 8.83 3.66
N THR A 127 5.15 9.56 4.65
CA THR A 127 4.91 9.29 6.07
C THR A 127 3.43 9.39 6.42
N ARG A 128 2.77 10.47 5.96
CA ARG A 128 1.34 10.65 6.13
C ARG A 128 0.52 9.56 5.45
N ASP A 129 0.83 9.25 4.20
CA ASP A 129 0.12 8.21 3.43
C ASP A 129 0.28 6.83 4.09
N ALA A 130 1.48 6.53 4.59
CA ALA A 130 1.76 5.31 5.34
C ALA A 130 0.93 5.24 6.65
N CYS A 131 0.89 6.32 7.44
CA CYS A 131 0.09 6.40 8.66
C CYS A 131 -1.41 6.28 8.38
N ASN A 132 -1.89 6.94 7.32
CA ASN A 132 -3.27 6.81 6.86
C ASN A 132 -3.58 5.38 6.41
N ALA A 133 -2.71 4.72 5.67
CA ALA A 133 -2.94 3.36 5.20
C ALA A 133 -3.12 2.35 6.36
N VAL A 134 -2.31 2.45 7.42
CA VAL A 134 -2.42 1.53 8.57
C VAL A 134 -3.62 1.80 9.47
N VAL A 135 -4.14 3.04 9.50
CA VAL A 135 -5.30 3.40 10.33
C VAL A 135 -6.62 3.31 9.57
N VAL A 136 -6.65 3.80 8.34
CA VAL A 136 -7.87 3.98 7.55
C VAL A 136 -8.23 2.71 6.77
N ALA A 137 -7.22 1.99 6.26
CA ALA A 137 -7.43 0.83 5.41
C ALA A 137 -6.52 -0.38 5.74
N PRO A 138 -6.39 -0.80 7.02
CA PRO A 138 -5.43 -1.85 7.43
C PRO A 138 -5.63 -3.21 6.75
N ARG A 139 -6.85 -3.59 6.39
CA ARG A 139 -7.11 -4.90 5.74
C ARG A 139 -6.75 -4.84 4.25
N LEU A 140 -7.04 -3.72 3.59
CA LEU A 140 -6.59 -3.48 2.22
C LEU A 140 -5.07 -3.38 2.12
N LEU A 141 -4.42 -2.74 3.09
CA LEU A 141 -2.96 -2.69 3.16
C LEU A 141 -2.35 -4.10 3.28
N ARG A 142 -2.95 -4.99 4.08
CA ARG A 142 -2.52 -6.40 4.15
C ARG A 142 -2.72 -7.12 2.82
N LEU A 143 -3.83 -6.86 2.12
CA LEU A 143 -4.09 -7.44 0.80
C LEU A 143 -3.10 -6.93 -0.26
N ALA A 144 -2.68 -5.66 -0.18
CA ALA A 144 -1.59 -5.14 -0.99
C ALA A 144 -0.24 -5.81 -0.65
N GLY A 145 -0.03 -6.15 0.63
CA GLY A 145 1.11 -6.94 1.11
C GLY A 145 1.21 -8.34 0.51
N THR A 146 0.12 -8.92 0.00
CA THR A 146 0.15 -10.18 -0.76
C THR A 146 0.33 -9.96 -2.26
N GLY A 147 0.46 -8.71 -2.71
CA GLY A 147 0.58 -8.32 -4.11
C GLY A 147 -0.75 -8.24 -4.88
N ALA A 148 -1.86 -8.62 -4.25
CA ALA A 148 -3.16 -8.77 -4.91
C ALA A 148 -3.85 -7.43 -5.24
N VAL A 149 -3.51 -6.37 -4.52
CA VAL A 149 -4.04 -5.02 -4.76
C VAL A 149 -2.89 -4.03 -4.87
N SER A 150 -3.02 -3.03 -5.74
CA SER A 150 -2.01 -1.97 -5.86
C SER A 150 -2.06 -1.00 -4.69
N MET A 151 -0.89 -0.55 -4.23
CA MET A 151 -0.83 0.50 -3.20
C MET A 151 -1.47 1.81 -3.68
N TYR A 152 -1.41 2.11 -4.97
CA TYR A 152 -2.16 3.24 -5.55
C TYR A 152 -3.67 3.16 -5.26
N LEU A 153 -4.28 1.97 -5.35
CA LEU A 153 -5.68 1.79 -5.01
C LEU A 153 -5.91 1.98 -3.50
N VAL A 154 -5.02 1.45 -2.66
CA VAL A 154 -5.08 1.66 -1.20
C VAL A 154 -5.06 3.14 -0.88
N ASP A 155 -4.10 3.89 -1.43
CA ASP A 155 -3.95 5.34 -1.22
C ASP A 155 -5.20 6.13 -1.65
N LYS A 156 -5.80 5.75 -2.78
CA LYS A 156 -7.03 6.42 -3.25
C LYS A 156 -8.24 6.11 -2.36
N ILE A 157 -8.30 4.90 -1.80
CA ILE A 157 -9.36 4.53 -0.87
C ILE A 157 -9.16 5.22 0.48
N THR A 158 -7.94 5.28 1.00
CA THR A 158 -7.65 5.98 2.26
C THR A 158 -7.96 7.47 2.14
N GLU A 159 -7.62 8.10 1.01
CA GLU A 159 -7.96 9.50 0.70
C GLU A 159 -9.49 9.74 0.65
N MET A 160 -10.27 8.78 0.16
CA MET A 160 -11.74 8.89 0.18
C MET A 160 -12.34 8.73 1.58
N LEU A 161 -11.65 8.03 2.46
CA LEU A 161 -12.14 7.67 3.79
C LEU A 161 -11.52 8.53 4.90
N GLU A 162 -10.70 9.52 4.55
CA GLU A 162 -9.98 10.41 5.48
C GLU A 162 -10.92 11.08 6.50
N HIS A 163 -12.13 11.47 6.08
CA HIS A 163 -13.10 12.20 6.90
C HIS A 163 -14.20 11.30 7.49
N THR A 164 -14.11 9.98 7.26
CA THR A 164 -15.12 9.01 7.70
C THR A 164 -14.78 8.45 9.09
N THR A 165 -15.79 8.04 9.85
CA THR A 165 -15.57 7.42 11.18
C THR A 165 -14.91 6.03 11.08
N PRO A 166 -14.18 5.56 12.11
CA PRO A 166 -13.56 4.24 12.12
C PRO A 166 -14.53 3.08 11.83
N ASP A 167 -15.76 3.14 12.35
CA ASP A 167 -16.77 2.11 12.13
C ASP A 167 -17.18 2.00 10.64
N ILE A 168 -17.36 3.14 9.98
CA ILE A 168 -17.74 3.17 8.57
C ILE A 168 -16.57 2.77 7.68
N ARG A 169 -15.33 3.16 8.02
CA ARG A 169 -14.10 2.69 7.35
C ARG A 169 -14.00 1.17 7.37
N ALA A 170 -14.14 0.56 8.55
CA ALA A 170 -14.10 -0.90 8.71
C ALA A 170 -15.22 -1.60 7.91
N ARG A 171 -16.42 -1.01 7.87
CA ARG A 171 -17.55 -1.54 7.09
C ARG A 171 -17.30 -1.45 5.59
N ILE A 172 -16.70 -0.37 5.10
CA ILE A 172 -16.36 -0.20 3.68
C ILE A 172 -15.24 -1.16 3.28
N GLU A 173 -14.20 -1.29 4.10
CA GLU A 173 -13.15 -2.29 3.85
C GLU A 173 -13.71 -3.70 3.76
N GLN A 174 -14.58 -4.12 4.69
CA GLN A 174 -15.19 -5.44 4.63
C GLN A 174 -15.97 -5.64 3.33
N ARG A 175 -16.78 -4.64 2.92
CA ARG A 175 -17.53 -4.71 1.65
C ARG A 175 -16.63 -4.80 0.42
N LEU A 176 -15.47 -4.14 0.44
CA LEU A 176 -14.49 -4.24 -0.65
C LEU A 176 -13.90 -5.65 -0.74
N LEU A 177 -13.57 -6.26 0.40
CA LEU A 177 -13.07 -7.63 0.45
C LEU A 177 -14.14 -8.64 0.00
N ASP A 178 -15.38 -8.48 0.47
CA ASP A 178 -16.51 -9.33 0.07
C ASP A 178 -16.81 -9.21 -1.44
N ALA A 179 -16.57 -8.03 -2.01
CA ALA A 179 -16.72 -7.75 -3.44
C ALA A 179 -15.51 -8.15 -4.29
N ARG A 180 -14.49 -8.81 -3.70
CA ARG A 180 -13.27 -9.26 -4.38
C ARG A 180 -12.54 -8.13 -5.10
N ILE A 181 -12.17 -7.10 -4.34
CA ILE A 181 -11.48 -5.90 -4.86
C ILE A 181 -10.23 -6.23 -5.71
N GLU A 182 -9.56 -7.36 -5.48
CA GLU A 182 -8.41 -7.81 -6.27
C GLU A 182 -8.74 -8.06 -7.77
N GLU A 183 -10.01 -8.28 -8.10
CA GLU A 183 -10.46 -8.46 -9.49
C GLU A 183 -10.98 -7.16 -10.12
N ALA A 184 -11.03 -6.06 -9.35
CA ALA A 184 -11.59 -4.80 -9.79
C ALA A 184 -10.52 -3.85 -10.33
N THR A 185 -10.87 -3.10 -11.38
CA THR A 185 -10.09 -1.93 -11.76
C THR A 185 -10.22 -0.82 -10.72
N THR A 186 -9.23 0.05 -10.61
CA THR A 186 -9.26 1.19 -9.68
C THR A 186 -10.53 2.01 -9.83
N VAL A 187 -10.93 2.35 -11.07
CA VAL A 187 -12.14 3.14 -11.32
C VAL A 187 -13.39 2.45 -10.78
N ARG A 188 -13.50 1.13 -10.95
CA ARG A 188 -14.64 0.34 -10.47
C ARG A 188 -14.69 0.31 -8.95
N ALA A 189 -13.55 0.04 -8.30
CA ALA A 189 -13.44 0.02 -6.84
C ALA A 189 -13.81 1.38 -6.23
N LEU A 190 -13.28 2.48 -6.78
CA LEU A 190 -13.62 3.83 -6.32
C LEU A 190 -15.11 4.15 -6.52
N GLY A 191 -15.70 3.69 -7.62
CA GLY A 191 -17.14 3.82 -7.87
C GLY A 191 -18.00 3.11 -6.82
N TRP A 192 -17.58 1.94 -6.35
CA TRP A 192 -18.24 1.22 -5.26
C TRP A 192 -18.17 1.99 -3.95
N VAL A 193 -16.97 2.43 -3.55
CA VAL A 193 -16.79 3.17 -2.29
C VAL A 193 -17.61 4.44 -2.29
N ARG A 194 -17.58 5.23 -3.38
CA ARG A 194 -18.38 6.45 -3.50
C ARG A 194 -19.87 6.15 -3.31
N ARG A 195 -20.40 5.12 -3.99
CA ARG A 195 -21.80 4.72 -3.87
C ARG A 195 -22.18 4.33 -2.44
N TRP A 196 -21.32 3.57 -1.75
CA TRP A 196 -21.57 3.17 -0.38
C TRP A 196 -21.47 4.35 0.60
N LEU A 197 -20.51 5.25 0.42
CA LEU A 197 -20.40 6.48 1.22
C LEU A 197 -21.65 7.35 1.07
N THR A 198 -22.22 7.49 -0.12
CA THR A 198 -23.48 8.25 -0.30
C THR A 198 -24.63 7.72 0.56
N THR A 199 -24.63 6.42 0.88
CA THR A 199 -25.66 5.80 1.74
C THR A 199 -25.27 5.78 3.21
N LEU A 200 -23.99 5.60 3.54
CA LEU A 200 -23.52 5.37 4.91
C LEU A 200 -23.04 6.65 5.61
N ASP A 201 -22.45 7.58 4.85
CA ASP A 201 -21.81 8.80 5.34
C ASP A 201 -21.80 9.90 4.25
N PRO A 202 -22.97 10.53 3.97
CA PRO A 202 -23.05 11.60 2.98
C PRO A 202 -22.28 12.86 3.39
N ASP A 203 -22.07 13.05 4.70
CA ASP A 203 -21.38 14.22 5.25
C ASP A 203 -19.88 14.16 4.95
N ALA A 204 -19.23 13.00 5.07
CA ALA A 204 -17.83 12.82 4.68
C ALA A 204 -17.56 13.18 3.21
N LEU A 205 -18.50 12.88 2.29
CA LEU A 205 -18.39 13.28 0.88
C LEU A 205 -18.49 14.80 0.71
N SER A 206 -19.35 15.45 1.51
CA SER A 206 -19.55 16.90 1.48
C SER A 206 -18.34 17.66 2.03
N GLU A 207 -17.74 17.17 3.12
CA GLU A 207 -16.50 17.70 3.69
C GLU A 207 -15.34 17.60 2.70
N ARG A 208 -15.19 16.44 2.05
CA ARG A 208 -14.19 16.24 1.00
C ARG A 208 -14.38 17.22 -0.16
N ALA A 209 -15.60 17.35 -0.68
CA ALA A 209 -15.90 18.32 -1.74
C ALA A 209 -15.58 19.76 -1.33
N THR A 210 -15.77 20.09 -0.05
CA THR A 210 -15.45 21.43 0.50
C THR A 210 -13.95 21.67 0.56
N LYS A 211 -13.17 20.66 0.97
CA LYS A 211 -11.69 20.70 0.97
C LYS A 211 -11.13 20.81 -0.45
N GLU A 212 -11.66 20.04 -1.41
CA GLU A 212 -11.28 20.11 -2.82
C GLU A 212 -11.56 21.50 -3.43
N ARG A 213 -12.70 22.12 -3.09
CA ARG A 213 -12.99 23.50 -3.52
C ARG A 213 -12.03 24.53 -2.93
N LYS A 214 -11.71 24.42 -1.63
CA LYS A 214 -10.76 25.33 -0.95
C LYS A 214 -9.35 25.21 -1.52
N ASN A 215 -8.92 23.98 -1.83
CA ASN A 215 -7.60 23.72 -2.41
C ASN A 215 -7.55 24.06 -3.92
N GLY A 216 -8.66 23.89 -4.65
CA GLY A 216 -8.78 24.24 -6.06
C GLY A 216 -8.92 25.75 -6.31
N SER A 217 -9.46 26.52 -5.36
CA SER A 217 -9.55 27.99 -5.49
C SER A 217 -8.21 28.70 -5.32
N THR A 218 -7.17 28.00 -4.84
CA THR A 218 -5.83 28.58 -4.63
C THR A 218 -5.01 28.70 -5.93
N CYS A 219 -5.49 28.14 -7.06
CA CYS A 219 -4.82 28.23 -8.36
C CYS A 219 -5.53 29.14 -9.39
N ALA A 220 -6.64 29.79 -9.03
CA ALA A 220 -7.44 30.63 -9.94
C ALA A 220 -7.27 32.15 -9.73
N GLY A 221 -6.12 32.59 -9.20
CA GLY A 221 -5.82 33.99 -8.85
C GLY A 221 -4.89 34.74 -9.80
N GLY A 222 -4.63 34.21 -11.00
CA GLY A 222 -3.79 34.87 -12.02
C GLY A 222 -4.61 35.47 -13.16
N ALA A 223 -5.50 36.42 -12.86
CA ALA A 223 -6.17 37.18 -13.90
C ALA A 223 -5.18 38.19 -14.52
N VAL A 224 -4.55 37.80 -15.63
CA VAL A 224 -3.88 38.74 -16.54
C VAL A 224 -4.98 39.54 -17.23
N THR A 225 -5.16 40.79 -16.80
CA THR A 225 -5.91 41.78 -17.57
C THR A 225 -5.10 42.14 -18.83
N CYS A 226 -5.57 41.73 -20.01
CA CYS A 226 -5.08 42.31 -21.26
C CYS A 226 -5.69 43.71 -21.43
N PRO A 227 -4.89 44.76 -21.69
CA PRO A 227 -5.42 46.05 -22.10
C PRO A 227 -5.91 45.98 -23.55
N ALA A 228 -6.90 46.83 -23.83
CA ALA A 228 -7.69 46.93 -25.06
C ALA A 228 -6.87 47.23 -26.33
#